data_AF-A0A5E5BGH2-F1
#
_entry.id   AF-A0A5E5BGH2-F1
#
_cell.length_a   1.000
_cell.length_b   1.000
_cell.length_c   1.000
_cell.angle_alpha   90.00
_cell.angle_beta   90.00
_cell.angle_gamma   90.00
#
_symmetry.space_group_name_H-M   'P 1'
#
loop_
_entity.id
_entity.type
_entity.pdbx_description
1 polymer ?
#
loop_
_entity_poly.entity_id
_entity_poly.type
_entity_poly.pdbx_seq_one_letter_code
_entity_poly.pdbx_strand_id
1 'polypeptide(L)' 'MNLVVLHAFGDYQKGDQITDAAKVAAILDSEQSAYVVKVAAPDDTGGAKPKAGK' A
#
# COMPACT_ATOMS: atom_id res chain seq x y z
N MET A 1 7.61 4.96 6.96
CA MET A 1 7.17 5.29 5.58
C MET A 1 6.54 4.02 5.06
N ASN A 2 5.26 4.08 4.69
CA ASN A 2 4.41 2.90 4.61
C ASN A 2 3.90 2.82 3.17
N LEU A 3 3.73 1.61 2.63
CA LEU A 3 3.13 1.43 1.31
C LEU A 3 1.71 0.89 1.48
N VAL A 4 0.77 1.44 0.72
CA VAL A 4 -0.57 0.84 0.57
C VAL A 4 -0.67 0.21 -0.79
N VAL A 5 -1.14 -1.04 -0.82
CA VAL A 5 -1.29 -1.82 -2.03
C VAL A 5 -2.54 -1.36 -2.79
N LEU A 6 -2.37 -0.89 -4.02
CA LEU A 6 -3.47 -0.48 -4.91
C LEU A 6 -4.02 -1.63 -5.75
N HIS A 7 -3.16 -2.60 -6.07
CA HIS A 7 -3.50 -3.80 -6.84
C HIS A 7 -2.91 -5.00 -6.13
N ALA A 8 -3.67 -6.08 -5.97
CA ALA A 8 -3.12 -7.29 -5.37
C ALA A 8 -1.95 -7.85 -6.20
N PHE A 9 -0.86 -8.23 -5.55
CA PHE A 9 0.31 -8.87 -6.17
C PHE A 9 1.00 -9.78 -5.16
N GLY A 10 1.51 -10.93 -5.61
CA GLY A 10 2.06 -11.94 -4.69
C GLY A 10 1.03 -12.33 -3.62
N ASP A 11 1.42 -12.21 -2.35
CA ASP A 11 0.55 -12.42 -1.17
C ASP A 11 -0.15 -11.14 -0.69
N TYR A 12 0.13 -9.99 -1.31
CA TYR A 12 -0.44 -8.70 -0.93
C TYR A 12 -1.78 -8.46 -1.60
N GLN A 13 -2.76 -8.03 -0.82
CA GLN A 13 -4.09 -7.67 -1.32
C GLN A 13 -4.23 -6.16 -1.43
N LYS A 14 -5.13 -5.72 -2.32
CA LYS A 14 -5.48 -4.30 -2.42
C LYS A 14 -6.01 -3.78 -1.09
N GLY A 15 -5.42 -2.69 -0.60
CA GLY A 15 -5.70 -2.06 0.70
C GLY A 15 -4.73 -2.50 1.80
N ASP A 16 -3.90 -3.52 1.56
CA ASP A 16 -2.93 -3.98 2.54
C ASP A 16 -1.81 -2.95 2.76
N GLN A 17 -1.32 -2.88 4.00
CA GLN A 17 -0.32 -1.91 4.44
C GLN A 17 1.02 -2.58 4.71
N ILE A 18 2.02 -2.18 3.93
CA ILE A 18 3.38 -2.67 4.05
C ILE A 18 4.17 -1.63 4.83
N THR A 19 4.44 -1.96 6.09
CA THR A 19 5.17 -1.11 7.05
C THR A 19 6.61 -1.56 7.24
N ASP A 20 6.95 -2.77 6.77
CA ASP A 20 8.28 -3.35 6.88
C ASP A 20 9.27 -2.68 5.91
N ALA A 21 10.33 -2.08 6.45
CA ALA A 21 11.27 -1.31 5.66
C ALA A 21 12.01 -2.15 4.61
N ALA A 22 12.32 -3.42 4.90
CA ALA A 22 12.99 -4.30 3.94
C ALA A 22 12.06 -4.64 2.76
N LYS A 23 10.79 -4.93 3.06
CA LYS A 23 9.78 -5.17 2.02
C LYS A 23 9.45 -3.92 1.22
N VAL A 24 9.35 -2.77 1.87
CA VAL A 24 9.15 -1.47 1.21
C VAL A 24 10.28 -1.21 0.22
N ALA A 25 11.53 -1.41 0.62
CA ALA A 25 12.68 -1.24 -0.28
C ALA A 25 12.63 -2.23 -1.45
N ALA A 26 12.37 -3.51 -1.20
CA ALA A 26 12.29 -4.53 -2.25
C ALA A 26 11.17 -4.26 -3.27
N ILE A 27 10.02 -3.79 -2.81
CA ILE A 27 8.88 -3.45 -3.68
C ILE A 27 9.16 -2.20 -4.50
N LEU A 28 9.80 -1.19 -3.88
CA LEU A 28 10.17 0.04 -4.56
C LEU A 28 11.29 -0.14 -5.60
N ASP A 29 12.18 -1.09 -5.37
CA ASP A 29 13.24 -1.48 -6.31
C ASP A 29 12.70 -2.32 -7.48
N SER A 30 11.45 -2.80 -7.37
CA SER A 30 10.80 -3.69 -8.35
C SER A 30 9.67 -3.01 -9.12
N GLU A 31 9.15 -3.72 -10.12
CA GLU A 31 7.97 -3.32 -10.92
C GLU A 31 6.69 -3.22 -10.06
N GLN A 32 6.70 -3.87 -8.89
CA GLN A 32 5.61 -3.82 -7.92
C GLN A 32 5.38 -2.41 -7.34
N SER A 33 6.37 -1.51 -7.45
CA SER A 33 6.26 -0.10 -7.11
C SER A 33 5.07 0.60 -7.81
N ALA A 34 4.66 0.13 -8.99
CA ALA A 34 3.48 0.64 -9.69
C ALA A 34 2.13 0.20 -9.08
N TYR A 35 2.14 -0.87 -8.28
CA TYR A 35 0.96 -1.44 -7.63
C TYR A 35 0.79 -0.97 -6.19
N VAL A 36 1.66 -0.10 -5.70
CA VAL A 36 1.64 0.44 -4.34
C VAL A 36 1.72 1.95 -4.37
N VAL A 37 1.27 2.60 -3.30
CA VAL A 37 1.47 4.03 -3.08
C VAL A 37 2.21 4.27 -1.78
N LYS A 38 3.19 5.17 -1.83
CA LYS A 38 3.85 5.69 -0.63
C LYS A 38 2.87 6.55 0.14
N VAL A 39 2.57 6.10 1.35
CA VAL A 39 1.85 6.87 2.35
C VAL A 39 2.91 7.32 3.36
N ALA A 40 3.05 8.62 3.52
CA ALA A 40 3.68 9.13 4.73
C ALA A 40 2.90 8.53 5.90
N ALA A 41 3.60 8.01 6.92
CA ALA A 41 2.93 7.46 8.09
C ALA A 41 1.88 8.49 8.54
N PRO A 42 0.61 8.09 8.67
CA PRO A 42 -0.42 9.04 9.05
C PRO A 42 -0.05 9.55 10.45
N ASP A 43 0.23 10.84 10.54
CA ASP A 43 -0.52 11.61 11.52
C ASP A 43 -1.99 11.44 11.08
N ASP A 44 -2.73 10.73 11.92
CA ASP A 44 -4.09 10.23 11.74
C ASP A 44 -5.01 11.18 10.94
N THR A 45 -5.13 11.09 9.61
CA THR A 45 -6.32 11.52 8.83
C THR A 45 -6.23 11.11 7.35
N GLY A 46 -7.22 10.34 6.89
CA GLY A 46 -7.79 10.48 5.54
C GLY A 46 -7.29 9.51 4.46
N GLY A 47 -8.09 8.47 4.15
CA GLY A 47 -7.85 7.69 2.93
C GLY A 47 -8.69 6.46 2.64
N ALA A 48 -9.56 5.98 3.52
CA ALA A 48 -10.49 4.90 3.18
C ALA A 48 -11.79 5.49 2.59
N LYS A 49 -11.80 5.76 1.27
CA LYS A 49 -13.05 6.09 0.57
C LYS A 49 -13.94 4.83 0.54
N PRO A 50 -15.19 4.90 1.06
CA PRO A 50 -16.09 3.76 1.14
C PRO A 50 -16.60 3.40 -0.25
N LYS A 51 -16.74 2.10 -0.54
CA LYS A 51 -17.59 1.62 -1.64
C LYS A 51 -18.76 0.85 -1.06
N ALA A 52 -19.90 1.54 -1.06
CA ALA A 52 -21.23 0.96 -0.91
C ALA A 52 -21.56 0.02 -2.08
N GLY A 53 -22.42 -0.96 -1.81
CA GLY A 53 -23.11 -1.83 -2.76
C GLY A 53 -23.42 -3.16 -2.07
N LYS A 54 -24.66 -3.53 -1.75
CA LYS A 54 -25.97 -3.15 -2.29
C LYS A 54 -27.04 -3.30 -1.22
#